data_AF-A0A3M1NIF0-F1
#
_entry.id   AF-A0A3M1NIF0-F1
#
_cell.length_a   1.000
_cell.length_b   1.000
_cell.length_c   1.000
_cell.angle_alpha   90.00
_cell.angle_beta   90.00
_cell.angle_gamma   90.00
#
_symmetry.space_group_name_H-M   'P 1'
#
loop_
_entity.id
_entity.type
_entity.pdbx_description
1 polymer ?
#
loop_
_entity_poly.entity_id
_entity_poly.type
_entity_poly.pdbx_seq_one_letter_code
_entity_poly.pdbx_strand_id
1 'polypeptide(L)'
;MNELRKDYLIERFVIIAEGRGKRPEQFKQEKKGEEKVGKCFFCPGNEETTPQEIGRIPNGASWKMRWFPNKFPAVTNEGNPDVMTHNTFFTFASAFGQHEVIVETPEHEKKLWDLSEEDLFQLFKIYKERTEELSKRSGVKYVSVFKNHGSEAGTSIVHTHSQIVAYNIIPPLVEEEFAAYKKFGECPFCGIISAEKDSERRAYENEHAIAFCPYASRVPFEIWLMPKSHLPSITSLDDAQLKALAELLKKILAKLKGLNAPYNYYLHYHPENFHFHIEVTPRITKWAGFELGNNTYINIMPPEKAAEFYRQ
;
A
#
# COMPACT_ATOMS: atom_id res chain seq x y z
N MET A 1 -5.66 -19.25 23.41
CA MET A 1 -4.40 -19.98 23.13
C MET A 1 -3.66 -19.19 22.06
N ASN A 2 -2.33 -19.14 22.08
CA ASN A 2 -1.60 -18.49 20.99
C ASN A 2 -1.49 -19.47 19.82
N GLU A 3 -1.57 -18.97 18.59
CA GLU A 3 -1.45 -19.76 17.38
C GLU A 3 -0.24 -19.31 16.57
N LEU A 4 0.39 -20.23 15.84
CA LEU A 4 1.42 -19.93 14.85
C LEU A 4 0.83 -20.24 13.47
N ARG A 5 0.68 -19.21 12.64
CA ARG A 5 0.08 -19.31 11.30
C ARG A 5 1.11 -18.99 10.24
N LYS A 6 1.07 -19.70 9.12
CA LYS A 6 1.94 -19.45 7.97
C LYS A 6 1.21 -18.55 6.97
N ASP A 7 1.96 -17.65 6.35
CA ASP A 7 1.55 -16.93 5.15
C ASP A 7 1.06 -17.88 4.05
N TYR A 8 0.17 -17.42 3.18
CA TYR A 8 -0.42 -18.26 2.15
C TYR A 8 0.60 -18.77 1.13
N LEU A 9 1.62 -17.97 0.80
CA LEU A 9 2.57 -18.29 -0.27
C LEU A 9 3.98 -18.54 0.26
N ILE A 10 4.50 -17.61 1.06
CA ILE A 10 5.93 -17.58 1.40
C ILE A 10 6.22 -18.22 2.77
N GLU A 11 7.49 -18.46 3.08
CA GLU A 11 7.93 -19.04 4.36
C GLU A 11 7.95 -17.99 5.49
N ARG A 12 6.87 -17.25 5.64
CA ARG A 12 6.66 -16.25 6.70
C ARG A 12 5.64 -16.77 7.70
N PHE A 13 5.97 -16.66 8.99
CA PHE A 13 5.07 -17.07 10.07
C PHE A 13 4.63 -15.88 10.92
N VAL A 14 3.43 -15.99 11.48
CA VAL A 14 2.84 -15.01 12.40
C VAL A 14 2.32 -15.72 13.63
N ILE A 15 2.72 -15.24 14.80
CA ILE A 15 2.17 -15.62 16.09
C ILE A 15 0.95 -14.75 16.37
N ILE A 16 -0.23 -15.37 16.44
CA ILE A 16 -1.47 -14.71 16.87
C ILE A 16 -1.56 -14.84 18.40
N ALA A 17 -1.42 -13.72 19.11
CA ALA A 17 -1.29 -13.67 20.57
C ALA A 17 -2.21 -12.61 21.20
N GLU A 18 -3.52 -12.87 21.24
CA GLU A 18 -4.52 -11.92 21.76
C GLU A 18 -4.23 -11.45 23.19
N GLY A 19 -3.73 -12.34 24.05
CA GLY A 19 -3.41 -12.02 25.45
C GLY A 19 -2.35 -10.92 25.61
N ARG A 20 -1.50 -10.67 24.60
CA ARG A 20 -0.48 -9.61 24.65
C ARG A 20 -1.05 -8.20 24.58
N GLY A 21 -2.26 -8.01 24.08
CA GLY A 21 -2.92 -6.69 24.05
C GLY A 21 -3.17 -6.10 25.45
N LYS A 22 -3.11 -6.92 26.51
CA LYS A 22 -3.31 -6.48 27.91
C LYS A 22 -2.01 -6.08 28.63
N ARG A 23 -0.87 -6.05 27.93
CA ARG A 23 0.42 -5.78 28.56
C ARG A 23 0.48 -4.33 29.07
N PRO A 24 0.97 -4.07 30.29
CA PRO A 24 1.15 -2.72 30.79
C PRO A 24 2.14 -1.93 29.93
N GLU A 25 1.72 -0.77 29.43
CA GLU A 25 2.60 0.19 28.76
C GLU A 25 3.14 1.18 29.81
N GLN A 26 4.43 1.09 30.11
CA GLN A 26 5.09 1.98 31.09
C GLN A 26 5.65 3.26 30.45
N PHE A 27 5.84 3.25 29.13
CA PHE A 27 6.26 4.42 28.36
C PHE A 27 5.05 4.97 27.62
N LYS A 28 4.47 6.06 28.11
CA LYS A 28 3.47 6.80 27.32
C LYS A 28 4.18 7.36 26.10
N GLN A 29 3.69 7.04 24.91
CA GLN A 29 4.00 7.89 23.76
C GLN A 29 3.37 9.24 24.03
N GLU A 30 4.21 10.27 24.13
CA GLU A 30 3.71 11.63 24.00
C GLU A 30 3.08 11.73 22.62
N LYS A 31 1.76 12.00 22.57
CA LYS A 31 1.15 12.48 21.34
C LYS A 31 1.93 13.75 20.98
N LYS A 32 2.76 13.70 19.94
CA LYS A 32 3.28 14.92 19.34
C LYS A 32 2.06 15.80 19.06
N GLY A 33 2.01 16.97 19.72
CA GLY A 33 0.95 17.94 19.50
C GLY A 33 0.86 18.31 18.03
N GLU A 34 -0.28 18.86 17.62
CA GLU A 34 -0.49 19.39 16.27
C GLU A 34 0.74 20.18 15.83
N GLU A 35 1.51 19.62 14.89
CA GLU A 35 2.71 20.28 14.38
C GLU A 35 2.23 21.57 13.72
N LYS A 36 2.77 22.72 14.17
CA LYS A 36 2.47 24.03 13.58
C LYS A 36 2.64 23.93 12.08
N VAL A 37 1.53 24.01 11.35
CA VAL A 37 1.51 23.95 9.89
C VAL A 37 2.21 25.20 9.37
N GLY A 38 3.52 25.07 9.11
CA GLY A 38 4.21 25.99 8.21
C GLY A 38 3.55 25.95 6.83
N LYS A 39 3.89 26.90 5.95
CA LYS A 39 3.34 26.97 4.58
C LYS A 39 3.45 25.59 3.90
N CYS A 40 2.30 24.93 3.68
CA CYS A 40 2.27 23.60 3.08
C CYS A 40 2.51 23.67 1.57
N PHE A 41 3.53 22.97 1.08
CA PHE A 41 3.91 22.95 -0.34
C PHE A 41 2.82 22.35 -1.26
N PHE A 42 1.89 21.58 -0.72
CA PHE A 42 0.86 20.88 -1.49
C PHE A 42 -0.48 21.62 -1.57
N CYS A 43 -0.68 22.67 -0.76
CA CYS A 43 -1.89 23.50 -0.83
C CYS A 43 -1.96 24.30 -2.14
N PRO A 44 -3.19 24.61 -2.61
CA PRO A 44 -3.40 25.52 -3.74
C PRO A 44 -2.68 26.86 -3.55
N GLY A 45 -2.12 27.39 -4.63
CA GLY A 45 -1.34 28.63 -4.64
C GLY A 45 0.15 28.45 -4.31
N ASN A 46 0.58 27.23 -4.00
CA ASN A 46 1.98 26.89 -3.72
C ASN A 46 2.59 25.96 -4.78
N GLU A 47 1.98 25.86 -5.97
CA GLU A 47 2.41 24.97 -7.04
C GLU A 47 3.87 25.26 -7.49
N GLU A 48 4.29 26.52 -7.48
CA GLU A 48 5.68 26.95 -7.76
C GLU A 48 6.71 26.42 -6.74
N THR A 49 6.27 25.92 -5.58
CA THR A 49 7.16 25.35 -4.57
C THR A 49 7.41 23.85 -4.77
N THR A 50 6.64 23.23 -5.67
CA THR A 50 6.78 21.84 -6.09
C THR A 50 7.42 21.75 -7.48
N PRO A 51 8.05 20.62 -7.85
CA PRO A 51 8.51 20.41 -9.22
C PRO A 51 7.38 20.55 -10.24
N GLN A 52 7.74 20.76 -11.50
CA GLN A 52 6.78 20.89 -12.60
C GLN A 52 5.85 19.67 -12.66
N GLU A 53 4.56 19.94 -12.83
CA GLU A 53 3.56 18.89 -12.87
C GLU A 53 3.65 18.03 -14.13
N ILE A 54 3.46 16.74 -13.90
CA ILE A 54 3.29 15.75 -14.96
C ILE A 54 1.83 15.79 -15.41
N GLY A 55 0.89 15.93 -14.47
CA GLY A 55 -0.52 16.11 -14.78
C GLY A 55 -1.36 16.49 -13.58
N ARG A 56 -2.63 16.82 -13.86
CA ARG A 56 -3.63 17.21 -12.88
C ARG A 56 -5.03 16.87 -13.36
N ILE A 57 -5.96 16.72 -12.42
CA ILE A 57 -7.39 16.79 -12.67
C ILE A 57 -7.83 18.23 -12.39
N PRO A 58 -8.26 19.02 -13.39
CA PRO A 58 -8.67 20.40 -13.19
C PRO A 58 -9.99 20.51 -12.42
N ASN A 59 -10.16 21.59 -11.66
CA ASN A 59 -11.43 21.92 -11.00
C ASN A 59 -11.61 23.45 -10.98
N GLY A 60 -12.23 23.98 -12.03
CA GLY A 60 -12.36 25.43 -12.24
C GLY A 60 -10.98 26.10 -12.33
N ALA A 61 -10.76 27.13 -11.50
CA ALA A 61 -9.47 27.82 -11.40
C ALA A 61 -8.43 27.07 -10.53
N SER A 62 -8.81 25.95 -9.91
CA SER A 62 -7.96 25.12 -9.08
C SER A 62 -7.85 23.70 -9.67
N TRP A 63 -7.51 22.72 -8.84
CA TRP A 63 -7.34 21.32 -9.20
C TRP A 63 -7.98 20.43 -8.14
N LYS A 64 -8.33 19.22 -8.56
CA LYS A 64 -8.88 18.17 -7.69
C LYS A 64 -7.77 17.24 -7.19
N MET A 65 -6.89 16.82 -8.09
CA MET A 65 -5.66 16.08 -7.79
C MET A 65 -4.55 16.57 -8.71
N ARG A 66 -3.31 16.45 -8.28
CA ARG A 66 -2.14 16.80 -9.11
C ARG A 66 -0.97 15.87 -8.80
N TRP A 67 -0.13 15.62 -9.79
CA TRP A 67 1.04 14.75 -9.63
C TRP A 67 2.26 15.30 -10.35
N PHE A 68 3.41 15.12 -9.71
CA PHE A 68 4.69 15.73 -10.11
C PHE A 68 5.86 14.90 -9.58
N PRO A 69 7.09 15.05 -10.12
CA PRO A 69 8.26 14.39 -9.58
C PRO A 69 8.50 14.76 -8.12
N ASN A 70 8.95 13.82 -7.31
CA ASN A 70 9.35 14.10 -5.94
C ASN A 70 10.60 15.01 -5.97
N LYS A 71 10.57 16.09 -5.18
CA LYS A 71 11.68 17.05 -5.08
C LYS A 71 12.96 16.44 -4.50
N PHE A 72 12.81 15.41 -3.66
CA PHE A 72 13.89 14.65 -3.05
C PHE A 72 13.73 13.16 -3.41
N PRO A 73 13.97 12.81 -4.69
CA PRO A 73 13.64 11.48 -5.18
C PRO A 73 14.62 10.44 -4.63
N ALA A 74 14.14 9.21 -4.39
CA ALA A 74 14.97 8.09 -3.93
C ALA A 74 15.73 7.42 -5.09
N VAL A 75 15.30 7.69 -6.32
CA VAL A 75 15.83 7.17 -7.58
C VAL A 75 15.88 8.30 -8.61
N THR A 76 16.86 8.29 -9.51
CA THR A 76 17.02 9.31 -10.55
C THR A 76 17.15 8.68 -11.93
N ASN A 77 16.98 9.45 -13.00
CA ASN A 77 17.19 8.97 -14.38
C ASN A 77 18.67 8.95 -14.78
N GLU A 78 19.60 8.87 -13.81
CA GLU A 78 21.04 8.98 -14.03
C GLU A 78 21.77 7.68 -13.69
N GLY A 79 22.87 7.41 -14.40
CA GLY A 79 23.74 6.27 -14.15
C GLY A 79 23.33 4.99 -14.88
N ASN A 80 23.87 3.86 -14.43
CA ASN A 80 23.65 2.54 -15.05
C ASN A 80 22.54 1.78 -14.31
N PRO A 81 21.40 1.47 -14.97
CA PRO A 81 20.32 0.70 -14.35
C PRO A 81 20.68 -0.79 -14.16
N ASP A 82 21.68 -1.32 -14.84
CA ASP A 82 21.99 -2.74 -14.78
C ASP A 82 22.68 -3.10 -13.46
N VAL A 83 22.19 -4.17 -12.84
CA VAL A 83 22.79 -4.75 -11.63
C VAL A 83 24.08 -5.46 -12.00
N MET A 84 25.18 -5.01 -11.42
CA MET A 84 26.52 -5.55 -11.66
C MET A 84 27.09 -6.13 -10.38
N THR A 85 27.90 -7.18 -10.53
CA THR A 85 28.64 -7.81 -9.43
C THR A 85 30.12 -7.59 -9.65
N HIS A 86 30.77 -6.83 -8.76
CA HIS A 86 32.21 -6.56 -8.87
C HIS A 86 33.06 -7.72 -8.31
N ASN A 87 32.58 -8.34 -7.23
CA ASN A 87 33.19 -9.52 -6.62
C ASN A 87 32.09 -10.35 -5.92
N THR A 88 32.46 -11.41 -5.20
CA THR A 88 31.53 -12.31 -4.51
C THR A 88 30.51 -11.61 -3.57
N PHE A 89 30.81 -10.43 -3.05
CA PHE A 89 30.01 -9.78 -2.01
C PHE A 89 29.33 -8.48 -2.46
N PHE A 90 29.89 -7.78 -3.46
CA PHE A 90 29.45 -6.44 -3.84
C PHE A 90 28.67 -6.47 -5.15
N THR A 91 27.35 -6.50 -4.99
CA THR A 91 26.38 -6.31 -6.06
C THR A 91 25.79 -4.92 -5.95
N PHE A 92 25.79 -4.14 -7.03
CA PHE A 92 25.30 -2.77 -7.04
C PHE A 92 24.75 -2.36 -8.42
N ALA A 93 23.93 -1.31 -8.42
CA ALA A 93 23.47 -0.58 -9.60
C ALA A 93 23.32 0.89 -9.23
N SER A 94 23.19 1.78 -10.22
CA SER A 94 22.62 3.10 -9.93
C SER A 94 21.17 2.92 -9.49
N ALA A 95 20.72 3.73 -8.52
CA ALA A 95 19.32 3.78 -8.10
C ALA A 95 18.51 4.49 -9.19
N PHE A 96 18.24 3.75 -10.28
CA PHE A 96 17.73 4.30 -11.52
C PHE A 96 16.21 4.24 -11.58
N GLY A 97 15.58 5.36 -11.95
CA GLY A 97 14.15 5.43 -12.21
C GLY A 97 13.54 6.78 -11.91
N GLN A 98 12.26 6.79 -11.51
CA GLN A 98 11.47 8.00 -11.29
C GLN A 98 10.63 7.90 -10.03
N HIS A 99 10.71 8.92 -9.18
CA HIS A 99 9.89 9.05 -7.96
C HIS A 99 8.89 10.20 -8.17
N GLU A 100 7.61 9.92 -8.01
CA GLU A 100 6.50 10.88 -8.15
C GLU A 100 5.67 10.97 -6.85
N VAL A 101 5.04 12.12 -6.67
CA VAL A 101 4.06 12.38 -5.62
C VAL A 101 2.72 12.68 -6.27
N ILE A 102 1.64 12.12 -5.72
CA ILE A 102 0.26 12.43 -6.10
C ILE A 102 -0.43 13.08 -4.90
N VAL A 103 -0.79 14.36 -5.04
CA VAL A 103 -1.59 15.11 -4.06
C VAL A 103 -3.06 14.85 -4.33
N GLU A 104 -3.78 14.33 -3.33
CA GLU A 104 -5.09 13.69 -3.54
C GLU A 104 -6.28 14.65 -3.37
N THR A 105 -6.05 15.86 -2.87
CA THR A 105 -7.08 16.90 -2.71
C THR A 105 -6.43 18.28 -2.53
N PRO A 106 -7.06 19.39 -2.94
CA PRO A 106 -6.62 20.74 -2.57
C PRO A 106 -6.82 21.07 -1.08
N GLU A 107 -7.67 20.34 -0.36
CA GLU A 107 -8.06 20.64 1.01
C GLU A 107 -7.07 20.04 2.03
N HIS A 108 -6.30 20.88 2.72
CA HIS A 108 -5.23 20.46 3.64
C HIS A 108 -5.67 19.50 4.76
N GLU A 109 -6.83 19.78 5.35
CA GLU A 109 -7.35 19.03 6.50
C GLU A 109 -7.94 17.69 6.10
N LYS A 110 -8.42 17.54 4.86
CA LYS A 110 -8.98 16.29 4.38
C LYS A 110 -7.90 15.23 4.26
N LYS A 111 -8.23 14.03 4.70
CA LYS A 111 -7.42 12.84 4.50
C LYS A 111 -8.08 11.96 3.44
N LEU A 112 -7.37 10.93 2.97
CA LEU A 112 -7.91 10.02 1.96
C LEU A 112 -9.26 9.41 2.37
N TRP A 113 -9.45 9.10 3.65
CA TRP A 113 -10.72 8.58 4.17
C TRP A 113 -11.87 9.59 4.14
N ASP A 114 -11.63 10.87 3.89
CA ASP A 114 -12.65 11.92 3.71
C ASP A 114 -13.08 12.08 2.26
N LEU A 115 -12.31 11.56 1.30
CA LEU A 115 -12.60 11.68 -0.13
C LEU A 115 -13.75 10.77 -0.55
N SER A 116 -14.48 11.15 -1.59
CA SER A 116 -15.60 10.36 -2.12
C SER A 116 -15.12 9.09 -2.82
N GLU A 117 -16.03 8.14 -3.05
CA GLU A 117 -15.73 6.93 -3.84
C GLU A 117 -15.28 7.28 -5.26
N GLU A 118 -15.89 8.30 -5.87
CA GLU A 118 -15.48 8.82 -7.18
C GLU A 118 -14.05 9.38 -7.13
N ASP A 119 -13.64 10.06 -6.05
CA ASP A 119 -12.26 10.54 -5.90
C ASP A 119 -11.28 9.38 -5.83
N LEU A 120 -11.59 8.32 -5.07
CA LEU A 120 -10.75 7.13 -4.98
C LEU A 120 -10.68 6.39 -6.32
N PHE A 121 -11.78 6.33 -7.07
CA PHE A 121 -11.79 5.78 -8.43
C PHE A 121 -10.86 6.58 -9.34
N GLN A 122 -10.94 7.92 -9.33
CA GLN A 122 -10.02 8.76 -10.11
C GLN A 122 -8.56 8.58 -9.66
N LEU A 123 -8.30 8.43 -8.37
CA LEU A 123 -6.96 8.14 -7.85
C LEU A 123 -6.41 6.81 -8.40
N PHE A 124 -7.24 5.76 -8.45
CA PHE A 124 -6.84 4.49 -9.06
C PHE A 124 -6.63 4.59 -10.57
N LYS A 125 -7.38 5.44 -11.28
CA LYS A 125 -7.08 5.74 -12.69
C LYS A 125 -5.72 6.41 -12.86
N ILE A 126 -5.37 7.35 -11.98
CA ILE A 126 -4.03 7.97 -11.98
C ILE A 126 -2.97 6.89 -11.72
N TYR A 127 -3.15 6.01 -10.72
CA TYR A 127 -2.21 4.91 -10.48
C TYR A 127 -2.05 4.01 -11.71
N LYS A 128 -3.15 3.64 -12.35
CA LYS A 128 -3.14 2.85 -13.59
C LYS A 128 -2.32 3.53 -14.68
N GLU A 129 -2.62 4.79 -14.98
CA GLU A 129 -1.95 5.58 -16.02
C GLU A 129 -0.45 5.73 -15.72
N ARG A 130 -0.09 6.13 -14.50
CA ARG A 130 1.31 6.31 -14.09
C ARG A 130 2.07 5.00 -14.15
N THR A 131 1.49 3.90 -13.65
CA THR A 131 2.11 2.58 -13.73
C THR A 131 2.33 2.14 -15.18
N GLU A 132 1.36 2.36 -16.06
CA GLU A 132 1.51 2.03 -17.48
C GLU A 132 2.61 2.85 -18.15
N GLU A 133 2.66 4.17 -17.95
CA GLU A 133 3.67 5.02 -18.55
C GLU A 133 5.07 4.74 -18.03
N LEU A 134 5.23 4.62 -16.71
CA LEU A 134 6.52 4.41 -16.07
C LEU A 134 7.09 3.03 -16.38
N SER A 135 6.24 2.01 -16.54
CA SER A 135 6.68 0.65 -16.90
C SER A 135 7.25 0.56 -18.32
N LYS A 136 6.93 1.51 -19.21
CA LYS A 136 7.46 1.55 -20.58
C LYS A 136 8.86 2.17 -20.66
N ARG A 137 9.36 2.76 -19.57
CA ARG A 137 10.68 3.42 -19.56
C ARG A 137 11.80 2.37 -19.55
N SER A 138 12.77 2.54 -20.45
CA SER A 138 13.98 1.70 -20.45
C SER A 138 14.69 1.77 -19.10
N GLY A 139 15.14 0.61 -18.60
CA GLY A 139 15.80 0.48 -17.29
C GLY A 139 14.85 0.33 -16.10
N VAL A 140 13.55 0.63 -16.22
CA VAL A 140 12.57 0.36 -15.16
C VAL A 140 12.16 -1.12 -15.19
N LYS A 141 12.09 -1.76 -14.03
CA LYS A 141 11.63 -3.15 -13.87
C LYS A 141 10.36 -3.28 -13.04
N TYR A 142 10.12 -2.34 -12.13
CA TYR A 142 8.94 -2.35 -11.26
C TYR A 142 8.47 -0.94 -10.92
N VAL A 143 7.16 -0.75 -10.77
CA VAL A 143 6.54 0.52 -10.35
C VAL A 143 5.79 0.30 -9.05
N SER A 144 6.39 0.74 -7.93
CA SER A 144 5.76 0.65 -6.61
C SER A 144 4.85 1.84 -6.38
N VAL A 145 3.57 1.57 -6.11
CA VAL A 145 2.57 2.57 -5.71
C VAL A 145 2.22 2.34 -4.26
N PHE A 146 2.36 3.37 -3.43
CA PHE A 146 2.12 3.25 -1.99
C PHE A 146 1.66 4.57 -1.34
N LYS A 147 1.09 4.45 -0.15
CA LYS A 147 0.69 5.57 0.69
C LYS A 147 1.18 5.37 2.12
N ASN A 148 1.61 6.47 2.73
CA ASN A 148 1.91 6.57 4.15
C ASN A 148 0.96 7.60 4.78
N HIS A 149 0.17 7.19 5.77
CA HIS A 149 -0.75 8.08 6.48
C HIS A 149 -0.48 8.08 7.99
N GLY A 150 -0.25 9.27 8.54
CA GLY A 150 0.08 9.47 9.95
C GLY A 150 1.57 9.30 10.25
N SER A 151 2.05 9.97 11.30
CA SER A 151 3.49 10.04 11.65
C SER A 151 4.10 8.66 11.88
N GLU A 152 3.35 7.75 12.51
CA GLU A 152 3.78 6.38 12.80
C GLU A 152 3.85 5.47 11.55
N ALA A 153 3.27 5.92 10.43
CA ALA A 153 3.41 5.25 9.14
C ALA A 153 4.55 5.82 8.28
N GLY A 154 5.34 6.77 8.82
CA GLY A 154 6.50 7.35 8.16
C GLY A 154 6.19 8.50 7.19
N THR A 155 5.04 9.18 7.32
CA THR A 155 4.80 10.41 6.55
C THR A 155 5.49 11.62 7.19
N SER A 156 6.11 12.46 6.37
CA SER A 156 6.70 13.75 6.76
C SER A 156 5.82 14.94 6.40
N ILE A 157 4.77 14.72 5.59
CA ILE A 157 3.85 15.77 5.13
C ILE A 157 2.42 15.38 5.52
N VAL A 158 1.75 16.29 6.24
CA VAL A 158 0.39 16.10 6.78
C VAL A 158 -0.69 16.11 5.68
N HIS A 159 -0.46 16.86 4.61
CA HIS A 159 -1.35 16.94 3.45
C HIS A 159 -1.43 15.58 2.78
N THR A 160 -2.64 15.09 2.51
CA THR A 160 -2.83 13.73 2.03
C THR A 160 -2.26 13.53 0.62
N HIS A 161 -1.36 12.57 0.50
CA HIS A 161 -0.69 12.24 -0.74
C HIS A 161 -0.33 10.75 -0.77
N SER A 162 -0.03 10.27 -1.97
CA SER A 162 0.54 8.96 -2.24
C SER A 162 1.80 9.13 -3.10
N GLN A 163 2.59 8.07 -3.20
CA GLN A 163 3.87 8.10 -3.89
C GLN A 163 3.95 6.95 -4.89
N ILE A 164 4.69 7.21 -5.98
CA ILE A 164 5.03 6.21 -6.99
C ILE A 164 6.54 6.20 -7.15
N VAL A 165 7.16 5.04 -7.02
CA VAL A 165 8.59 4.84 -7.27
C VAL A 165 8.72 3.77 -8.35
N ALA A 166 9.12 4.19 -9.55
CA ALA A 166 9.53 3.30 -10.63
C ALA A 166 11.04 3.09 -10.56
N TYR A 167 11.51 1.85 -10.53
CA TYR A 167 12.93 1.55 -10.32
C TYR A 167 13.41 0.25 -10.98
N ASN A 168 14.73 0.10 -11.04
CA ASN A 168 15.46 -0.83 -11.91
C ASN A 168 15.59 -2.28 -11.40
N ILE A 169 14.91 -2.65 -10.31
CA ILE A 169 14.81 -4.03 -9.85
C ILE A 169 13.37 -4.37 -9.49
N ILE A 170 13.01 -5.65 -9.56
CA ILE A 170 11.79 -6.15 -8.93
C ILE A 170 12.08 -6.29 -7.42
N PRO A 171 11.23 -5.76 -6.52
CA PRO A 171 11.46 -5.84 -5.09
C PRO A 171 11.63 -7.31 -4.61
N PRO A 172 12.58 -7.59 -3.69
CA PRO A 172 12.85 -8.96 -3.24
C PRO A 172 11.63 -9.72 -2.71
N LEU A 173 10.72 -9.03 -2.00
CA LEU A 173 9.48 -9.64 -1.51
C LEU A 173 8.57 -10.08 -2.67
N VAL A 174 8.46 -9.27 -3.72
CA VAL A 174 7.65 -9.58 -4.90
C VAL A 174 8.26 -10.73 -5.70
N GLU A 175 9.60 -10.80 -5.80
CA GLU A 175 10.29 -11.97 -6.39
C GLU A 175 10.09 -13.24 -5.55
N GLU A 176 10.13 -13.15 -4.22
CA GLU A 176 9.88 -14.28 -3.32
C GLU A 176 8.44 -14.79 -3.47
N GLU A 177 7.46 -13.89 -3.45
CA GLU A 177 6.04 -14.19 -3.69
C GLU A 177 5.82 -14.81 -5.07
N PHE A 178 6.46 -14.28 -6.12
CA PHE A 178 6.35 -14.83 -7.47
C PHE A 178 7.03 -16.19 -7.61
N ALA A 179 8.17 -16.39 -6.96
CA ALA A 179 8.84 -17.69 -6.91
C ALA A 179 7.98 -18.75 -6.20
N ALA A 180 7.28 -18.37 -5.13
CA ALA A 180 6.30 -19.23 -4.46
C ALA A 180 5.06 -19.46 -5.34
N TYR A 181 4.53 -18.42 -5.97
CA TYR A 181 3.39 -18.47 -6.90
C TYR A 181 3.61 -19.50 -8.01
N LYS A 182 4.81 -19.53 -8.61
CA LYS A 182 5.16 -20.48 -9.69
C LYS A 182 5.20 -21.95 -9.27
N LYS A 183 5.20 -22.25 -7.97
CA LYS A 183 5.15 -23.64 -7.47
C LYS A 183 3.74 -24.20 -7.49
N PHE A 184 2.72 -23.35 -7.62
CA PHE A 184 1.32 -23.77 -7.76
C PHE A 184 1.02 -24.08 -9.23
N GLY A 185 0.19 -25.11 -9.48
CA GLY A 185 -0.25 -25.47 -10.84
C GLY A 185 -1.29 -24.50 -11.42
N GLU A 186 -1.98 -23.75 -10.56
CA GLU A 186 -2.96 -22.71 -10.88
C GLU A 186 -2.69 -21.48 -10.02
N CYS A 187 -3.40 -20.36 -10.27
CA CYS A 187 -3.24 -19.15 -9.47
C CYS A 187 -3.58 -19.40 -7.99
N PRO A 188 -2.61 -19.31 -7.05
CA PRO A 188 -2.88 -19.48 -5.63
C PRO A 188 -3.85 -18.43 -5.08
N PHE A 189 -3.79 -17.19 -5.56
CA PHE A 189 -4.68 -16.12 -5.09
C PHE A 189 -6.14 -16.32 -5.49
N CYS A 190 -6.41 -16.93 -6.65
CA CYS A 190 -7.77 -17.38 -6.98
C CYS A 190 -8.27 -18.41 -5.96
N GLY A 191 -7.41 -19.36 -5.57
CA GLY A 191 -7.71 -20.33 -4.51
C GLY A 191 -7.92 -19.67 -3.15
N ILE A 192 -7.08 -18.70 -2.78
CA ILE A 192 -7.21 -17.91 -1.54
C ILE A 192 -8.54 -17.15 -1.53
N ILE A 193 -8.89 -16.47 -2.63
CA ILE A 193 -10.19 -15.79 -2.74
C ILE A 193 -11.34 -16.78 -2.54
N SER A 194 -11.26 -17.95 -3.17
CA SER A 194 -12.29 -18.99 -2.99
C SER A 194 -12.39 -19.46 -1.54
N ALA A 195 -11.26 -19.62 -0.84
CA ALA A 195 -11.23 -20.07 0.55
C ALA A 195 -11.69 -18.98 1.54
N GLU A 196 -11.29 -17.74 1.31
CA GLU A 196 -11.57 -16.62 2.21
C GLU A 196 -12.95 -16.02 2.01
N LYS A 197 -13.54 -16.16 0.81
CA LYS A 197 -14.89 -15.67 0.53
C LYS A 197 -15.94 -16.22 1.49
N ASP A 198 -15.84 -17.49 1.88
CA ASP A 198 -16.80 -18.14 2.77
C ASP A 198 -16.29 -18.27 4.21
N SER A 199 -15.17 -17.62 4.53
CA SER A 199 -14.56 -17.66 5.86
C SER A 199 -15.05 -16.53 6.77
N GLU A 200 -14.82 -16.66 8.08
CA GLU A 200 -15.05 -15.59 9.06
C GLU A 200 -14.15 -14.36 8.86
N ARG A 201 -13.10 -14.47 8.04
CA ARG A 201 -12.14 -13.40 7.76
C ARG A 201 -12.53 -12.52 6.57
N ARG A 202 -13.57 -12.87 5.80
CA ARG A 202 -14.13 -11.97 4.77
C ARG A 202 -14.68 -10.70 5.42
N ALA A 203 -14.13 -9.55 5.06
CA ALA A 203 -14.61 -8.26 5.55
C ALA A 203 -15.72 -7.70 4.64
N TYR A 204 -15.43 -7.57 3.33
CA TYR A 204 -16.36 -7.00 2.37
C TYR A 204 -16.28 -7.73 1.03
N GLU A 205 -17.36 -7.67 0.24
CA GLU A 205 -17.43 -8.21 -1.11
C GLU A 205 -18.44 -7.38 -1.92
N ASN A 206 -18.11 -7.06 -3.17
CA ASN A 206 -19.06 -6.52 -4.16
C ASN A 206 -18.94 -7.34 -5.46
N GLU A 207 -19.49 -6.86 -6.57
CA GLU A 207 -19.54 -7.65 -7.82
C GLU A 207 -18.15 -8.07 -8.31
N HIS A 208 -17.17 -7.16 -8.32
CA HIS A 208 -15.86 -7.39 -8.93
C HIS A 208 -14.69 -7.51 -7.95
N ALA A 209 -14.88 -7.19 -6.67
CA ALA A 209 -13.80 -7.17 -5.68
C ALA A 209 -14.20 -7.85 -4.36
N ILE A 210 -13.19 -8.26 -3.60
CA ILE A 210 -13.30 -8.85 -2.27
C ILE A 210 -12.22 -8.24 -1.37
N ALA A 211 -12.56 -8.05 -0.09
CA ALA A 211 -11.61 -7.69 0.95
C ALA A 211 -11.72 -8.63 2.15
N PHE A 212 -10.58 -9.09 2.67
CA PHE A 212 -10.51 -10.02 3.80
C PHE A 212 -9.25 -9.77 4.64
N CYS A 213 -9.32 -10.12 5.93
CA CYS A 213 -8.14 -10.10 6.80
C CYS A 213 -7.34 -11.40 6.58
N PRO A 214 -6.09 -11.35 6.12
CA PRO A 214 -5.35 -12.55 5.77
C PRO A 214 -5.17 -13.48 6.99
N TYR A 215 -5.22 -14.79 6.77
CA TYR A 215 -5.14 -15.84 7.79
C TYR A 215 -3.93 -15.67 8.71
N ALA A 216 -2.80 -15.25 8.14
CA ALA A 216 -1.57 -14.88 8.86
C ALA A 216 -1.30 -13.37 8.76
N SER A 217 -2.27 -12.54 9.17
CA SER A 217 -2.14 -11.08 9.26
C SER A 217 -0.93 -10.66 10.11
N ARG A 218 -0.01 -9.87 9.56
CA ARG A 218 1.24 -9.42 10.20
C ARG A 218 0.99 -8.32 11.23
N VAL A 219 -0.03 -7.50 11.04
CA VAL A 219 -0.40 -6.40 11.94
C VAL A 219 -1.89 -6.42 12.31
N PRO A 220 -2.29 -5.81 13.45
CA PRO A 220 -3.70 -5.66 13.79
C PRO A 220 -4.47 -4.93 12.69
N PHE A 221 -5.65 -5.45 12.35
CA PHE A 221 -6.51 -4.89 11.30
C PHE A 221 -5.87 -4.88 9.90
N GLU A 222 -4.87 -5.72 9.64
CA GLU A 222 -4.43 -5.95 8.28
C GLU A 222 -5.58 -6.45 7.41
N ILE A 223 -5.70 -5.91 6.20
CA ILE A 223 -6.76 -6.28 5.26
C ILE A 223 -6.22 -6.20 3.84
N TRP A 224 -6.51 -7.24 3.06
CA TRP A 224 -6.17 -7.33 1.65
C TRP A 224 -7.42 -7.07 0.82
N LEU A 225 -7.25 -6.35 -0.29
CA LEU A 225 -8.29 -6.01 -1.24
C LEU A 225 -7.86 -6.52 -2.63
N MET A 226 -8.71 -7.32 -3.28
CA MET A 226 -8.37 -8.02 -4.52
C MET A 226 -9.52 -7.92 -5.54
N PRO A 227 -9.24 -7.79 -6.84
CA PRO A 227 -10.22 -8.12 -7.87
C PRO A 227 -10.52 -9.63 -7.79
N LYS A 228 -11.77 -10.02 -8.03
CA LYS A 228 -12.16 -11.43 -8.09
C LYS A 228 -11.68 -12.10 -9.37
N SER A 229 -11.60 -11.34 -10.46
CA SER A 229 -11.02 -11.79 -11.72
C SER A 229 -9.51 -11.89 -11.61
N HIS A 230 -8.92 -12.90 -12.24
CA HIS A 230 -7.47 -13.06 -12.35
C HIS A 230 -6.88 -11.97 -13.25
N LEU A 231 -6.33 -10.92 -12.65
CA LEU A 231 -5.73 -9.79 -13.35
C LEU A 231 -4.32 -9.54 -12.81
N PRO A 232 -3.28 -9.46 -13.66
CA PRO A 232 -1.90 -9.48 -13.19
C PRO A 232 -1.45 -8.19 -12.52
N SER A 233 -1.96 -7.03 -12.95
CA SER A 233 -1.59 -5.74 -12.37
C SER A 233 -2.72 -4.73 -12.52
N ILE A 234 -2.58 -3.56 -11.87
CA ILE A 234 -3.54 -2.45 -11.98
C ILE A 234 -3.77 -2.00 -13.44
N THR A 235 -2.79 -2.18 -14.34
CA THR A 235 -2.93 -1.75 -15.74
C THR A 235 -3.93 -2.62 -16.51
N SER A 236 -4.21 -3.83 -16.02
CA SER A 236 -5.18 -4.75 -16.61
C SER A 236 -6.62 -4.52 -16.16
N LEU A 237 -6.85 -3.66 -15.17
CA LEU A 237 -8.20 -3.44 -14.62
C LEU A 237 -9.01 -2.47 -15.47
N ASP A 238 -10.28 -2.77 -15.71
CA ASP A 238 -11.24 -1.86 -16.32
C ASP A 238 -11.89 -0.91 -15.30
N ASP A 239 -12.70 0.03 -15.78
CA ASP A 239 -13.35 1.03 -14.93
C ASP A 239 -14.31 0.39 -13.90
N ALA A 240 -14.94 -0.76 -14.20
CA ALA A 240 -15.85 -1.43 -13.27
C ALA A 240 -15.07 -2.04 -12.09
N GLN A 241 -13.93 -2.67 -12.38
CA GLN A 241 -13.03 -3.24 -11.38
C GLN A 241 -12.36 -2.15 -10.54
N LEU A 242 -11.93 -1.05 -11.16
CA LEU A 242 -11.36 0.09 -10.42
C LEU A 242 -12.39 0.72 -9.47
N LYS A 243 -13.64 0.91 -9.91
CA LYS A 243 -14.74 1.40 -9.06
C LYS A 243 -15.02 0.43 -7.90
N ALA A 244 -15.10 -0.86 -8.19
CA ALA A 244 -15.34 -1.87 -7.17
C ALA A 244 -14.25 -1.88 -6.09
N LEU A 245 -12.97 -1.71 -6.46
CA LEU A 245 -11.88 -1.56 -5.49
C LEU A 245 -12.00 -0.26 -4.70
N ALA A 246 -12.36 0.85 -5.36
CA ALA A 246 -12.49 2.17 -4.73
C ALA A 246 -13.58 2.17 -3.63
N GLU A 247 -14.73 1.55 -3.91
CA GLU A 247 -15.81 1.34 -2.94
C GLU A 247 -15.34 0.57 -1.70
N LEU A 248 -14.63 -0.55 -1.89
CA LEU A 248 -14.15 -1.35 -0.76
C LEU A 248 -13.06 -0.63 0.02
N LEU A 249 -12.14 0.05 -0.66
CA LEU A 249 -11.13 0.88 0.01
C LEU A 249 -11.79 2.00 0.83
N LYS A 250 -12.84 2.65 0.32
CA LYS A 250 -13.59 3.67 1.07
C LYS A 250 -14.16 3.12 2.37
N LYS A 251 -14.77 1.92 2.35
CA LYS A 251 -15.31 1.26 3.54
C LYS A 251 -14.23 0.91 4.56
N ILE A 252 -13.09 0.40 4.10
CA ILE A 252 -11.92 0.11 4.95
C ILE A 252 -11.42 1.40 5.61
N LEU A 253 -11.20 2.45 4.82
CA LEU A 253 -10.72 3.74 5.29
C LEU A 253 -11.67 4.42 6.28
N ALA A 254 -13.00 4.25 6.12
CA ALA A 254 -13.98 4.75 7.08
C ALA A 254 -13.84 4.11 8.46
N LYS A 255 -13.55 2.80 8.53
CA LYS A 255 -13.29 2.11 9.81
C LYS A 255 -11.97 2.58 10.43
N LEU A 256 -10.92 2.74 9.63
CA LEU A 256 -9.63 3.25 10.10
C LEU A 256 -9.72 4.70 10.60
N LYS A 257 -10.57 5.53 9.98
CA LYS A 257 -10.90 6.88 10.47
C LYS A 257 -11.49 6.83 11.88
N GLY A 258 -12.40 5.88 12.15
CA GLY A 258 -12.99 5.70 13.48
C GLY A 258 -11.96 5.37 14.57
N LEU A 259 -10.88 4.68 14.20
CA LEU A 259 -9.74 4.41 15.08
C LEU A 259 -8.70 5.54 15.11
N ASN A 260 -8.82 6.52 14.21
CA ASN A 260 -7.77 7.47 13.86
C ASN A 260 -6.41 6.78 13.65
N ALA A 261 -6.44 5.62 12.98
CA ALA A 261 -5.28 4.76 12.85
C ALA A 261 -4.32 5.29 11.76
N PRO A 262 -3.02 5.45 12.04
CA PRO A 262 -2.03 5.56 10.99
C PRO A 262 -1.99 4.27 10.18
N TYR A 263 -1.70 4.34 8.89
CA TYR A 263 -1.67 3.16 8.02
C TYR A 263 -0.74 3.36 6.83
N ASN A 264 -0.26 2.23 6.29
CA ASN A 264 0.27 2.18 4.94
C ASN A 264 -0.68 1.38 4.06
N TYR A 265 -0.74 1.70 2.77
CA TYR A 265 -1.16 0.71 1.78
C TYR A 265 -0.23 0.73 0.60
N TYR A 266 -0.21 -0.37 -0.13
CA TYR A 266 0.66 -0.54 -1.29
C TYR A 266 0.08 -1.58 -2.24
N LEU A 267 0.39 -1.41 -3.52
CA LEU A 267 -0.09 -2.25 -4.62
C LEU A 267 0.93 -3.37 -4.89
N HIS A 268 0.46 -4.61 -4.85
CA HIS A 268 1.23 -5.81 -5.18
C HIS A 268 0.86 -6.35 -6.56
N TYR A 269 1.88 -6.54 -7.38
CA TYR A 269 1.79 -7.27 -8.64
C TYR A 269 3.14 -7.86 -9.02
N HIS A 270 3.20 -8.67 -10.08
CA HIS A 270 4.45 -8.99 -10.76
C HIS A 270 4.32 -8.57 -12.23
N PRO A 271 5.38 -8.08 -12.90
CA PRO A 271 5.32 -7.70 -14.33
C PRO A 271 4.95 -8.84 -15.28
N GLU A 272 5.12 -10.10 -14.85
CA GLU A 272 4.64 -11.30 -15.55
C GLU A 272 3.18 -11.61 -15.17
N ASN A 273 2.81 -12.90 -15.08
CA ASN A 273 1.48 -13.32 -14.65
C ASN A 273 1.41 -13.43 -13.11
N PHE A 274 0.48 -12.73 -12.49
CA PHE A 274 0.26 -12.72 -11.05
C PHE A 274 -1.22 -12.48 -10.75
N HIS A 275 -1.56 -12.26 -9.47
CA HIS A 275 -2.88 -11.75 -9.09
C HIS A 275 -2.71 -10.44 -8.33
N PHE A 276 -3.07 -9.35 -8.99
CA PHE A 276 -3.01 -8.01 -8.44
C PHE A 276 -3.77 -7.90 -7.12
N HIS A 277 -3.20 -7.25 -6.12
CA HIS A 277 -3.90 -6.95 -4.89
C HIS A 277 -3.34 -5.70 -4.20
N ILE A 278 -4.13 -5.18 -3.27
CA ILE A 278 -3.77 -4.05 -2.41
C ILE A 278 -3.73 -4.55 -0.98
N GLU A 279 -2.63 -4.30 -0.28
CA GLU A 279 -2.52 -4.58 1.14
C GLU A 279 -2.66 -3.28 1.92
N VAL A 280 -3.53 -3.24 2.93
CA VAL A 280 -3.65 -2.14 3.88
C VAL A 280 -3.15 -2.62 5.24
N THR A 281 -2.17 -1.91 5.79
CA THR A 281 -1.48 -2.26 7.04
C THR A 281 -1.59 -1.12 8.06
N PRO A 282 -2.60 -1.15 8.94
CA PRO A 282 -2.71 -0.21 10.06
C PRO A 282 -1.52 -0.33 11.01
N ARG A 283 -0.98 0.82 11.44
CA ARG A 283 0.18 0.94 12.31
C ARG A 283 -0.23 1.13 13.76
N ILE A 284 -1.02 0.20 14.28
CA ILE A 284 -1.47 0.18 15.69
C ILE A 284 -0.34 -0.26 16.63
N THR A 285 0.49 -1.19 16.17
CA THR A 285 1.65 -1.70 16.90
C THR A 285 2.93 -1.47 16.12
N LYS A 286 4.04 -1.25 16.84
CA LYS A 286 5.37 -1.10 16.25
C LYS A 286 6.09 -2.45 16.24
N TRP A 287 6.71 -2.80 15.12
CA TRP A 287 7.63 -3.91 15.06
C TRP A 287 8.91 -3.59 15.83
N ALA A 288 9.42 -4.56 16.56
CA ALA A 288 10.62 -4.44 17.37
C ALA A 288 11.63 -5.53 16.98
N GLY A 289 12.64 -5.77 17.81
CA GLY A 289 13.74 -6.67 17.48
C GLY A 289 13.33 -8.10 17.12
N PHE A 290 12.19 -8.59 17.61
CA PHE A 290 11.70 -9.92 17.23
C PHE A 290 11.26 -9.94 15.76
N GLU A 291 10.37 -9.02 15.37
CA GLU A 291 9.84 -8.94 14.02
C GLU A 291 10.91 -8.53 13.01
N LEU A 292 11.71 -7.52 13.35
CA LEU A 292 12.78 -6.99 12.50
C LEU A 292 13.92 -7.99 12.29
N GLY A 293 14.22 -8.84 13.28
CA GLY A 293 15.34 -9.77 13.23
C GLY A 293 15.02 -11.14 12.63
N ASN A 294 13.76 -11.58 12.67
CA ASN A 294 13.40 -12.97 12.36
C ASN A 294 12.44 -13.13 11.17
N ASN A 295 11.96 -12.03 10.58
CA ASN A 295 10.90 -12.08 9.56
C ASN A 295 9.67 -12.90 10.02
N THR A 296 9.44 -12.93 11.33
CA THR A 296 8.34 -13.61 12.01
C THR A 296 7.60 -12.57 12.84
N TYR A 297 6.29 -12.50 12.70
CA TYR A 297 5.51 -11.39 13.26
C TYR A 297 4.70 -11.81 14.47
N ILE A 298 4.41 -10.85 15.37
CA ILE A 298 3.45 -11.05 16.46
C ILE A 298 2.27 -10.13 16.21
N ASN A 299 1.09 -10.73 16.06
CA ASN A 299 -0.15 -9.99 15.93
C ASN A 299 -1.04 -10.21 17.16
N ILE A 300 -1.45 -9.13 17.80
CA ILE A 300 -2.32 -9.15 19.00
C ILE A 300 -3.81 -9.19 18.65
N MET A 301 -4.17 -9.11 17.37
CA MET A 301 -5.55 -9.15 16.90
C MET A 301 -5.72 -10.35 15.95
N PRO A 302 -6.50 -11.37 16.33
CA PRO A 302 -6.88 -12.43 15.40
C PRO A 302 -7.56 -11.85 14.14
N PRO A 303 -7.22 -12.32 12.93
CA PRO A 303 -7.80 -11.79 11.70
C PRO A 303 -9.33 -11.99 11.62
N GLU A 304 -9.88 -13.01 12.27
CA GLU A 304 -11.32 -13.23 12.38
C GLU A 304 -12.03 -12.06 13.10
N LYS A 305 -11.42 -11.56 14.19
CA LYS A 305 -11.92 -10.40 14.95
C LYS A 305 -11.71 -9.08 14.20
N ALA A 306 -10.59 -8.95 13.50
CA ALA A 306 -10.35 -7.80 12.63
C ALA A 306 -11.41 -7.71 11.52
N ALA A 307 -11.75 -8.84 10.88
CA ALA A 307 -12.79 -8.88 9.87
C ALA A 307 -14.18 -8.58 10.44
N GLU A 308 -14.48 -9.06 11.66
CA GLU A 308 -15.70 -8.69 12.37
C GLU A 308 -15.81 -7.17 12.59
N PHE A 309 -14.73 -6.53 13.04
CA PHE A 309 -14.66 -5.07 13.18
C PHE A 309 -14.95 -4.33 11.87
N TYR A 310 -14.47 -4.85 10.73
CA TYR A 310 -14.80 -4.24 9.44
C TYR A 310 -16.28 -4.41 9.07
N ARG A 311 -16.93 -5.52 9.46
CA ARG A 311 -18.35 -5.77 9.13
C ARG A 311 -19.35 -4.98 9.98
N GLN A 312 -18.98 -4.59 11.21
CA GLN A 312 -19.83 -3.85 12.15
C GLN A 312 -19.71 -2.34 11.95
#